data_AF-A0A3M1VF51-F1
#
_entry.id   AF-A0A3M1VF51-F1
#
_cell.length_a   1.000
_cell.length_b   1.000
_cell.length_c   1.000
_cell.angle_alpha   90.00
_cell.angle_beta   90.00
_cell.angle_gamma   90.00
#
_symmetry.space_group_name_H-M   'P 1'
#
loop_
_entity.id
_entity.type
_entity.pdbx_description
1 polymer ?
#
loop_
_entity_poly.entity_id
_entity_poly.type
_entity_poly.pdbx_seq_one_letter_code
_entity_poly.pdbx_strand_id
1 'polypeptide(L)'
;MSPVTYYFIAALLSLANAACWALNLFTLPGNWLIVLTTALFAWLVRSDAGHGVSWWTVAALAIAAALGELLEFVSGARAVAKQRAARRSVVLAMAGAMAGSLCGASLGSIVPILGTILGAVFGGAFGAAAGAYLGEHT
;
A
#
# COMPACT_ATOMS: atom_id res chain seq x y z
N MET A 1 19.89 -13.20 -20.65
CA MET A 1 18.61 -13.30 -21.39
C MET A 1 18.69 -12.40 -22.63
N SER A 2 18.04 -12.72 -23.76
CA SER A 2 18.08 -11.81 -24.92
C SER A 2 17.31 -10.52 -24.63
N PRO A 3 17.74 -9.34 -25.14
CA PRO A 3 17.02 -8.08 -24.91
C PRO A 3 15.56 -8.14 -25.37
N VAL A 4 15.30 -8.77 -26.52
CA VAL A 4 13.95 -8.91 -27.07
C VAL A 4 13.06 -9.74 -26.14
N THR A 5 13.57 -10.85 -25.61
CA THR A 5 12.84 -11.68 -24.64
C THR A 5 12.55 -10.90 -23.36
N TYR A 6 13.49 -10.09 -22.88
CA TYR A 6 13.28 -9.25 -21.70
C TYR A 6 12.14 -8.26 -21.90
N TYR A 7 12.17 -7.47 -22.98
CA TYR A 7 11.13 -6.48 -23.26
C TYR A 7 9.77 -7.13 -23.51
N PHE A 8 9.73 -8.31 -24.13
CA PHE A 8 8.50 -9.06 -24.33
C PHE A 8 7.83 -9.45 -22.99
N ILE A 9 8.61 -10.00 -22.04
CA ILE A 9 8.08 -10.39 -20.72
C ILE A 9 7.74 -9.14 -19.89
N ALA A 10 8.52 -8.06 -19.99
CA ALA A 10 8.21 -6.79 -19.32
C ALA A 10 6.92 -6.15 -19.83
N ALA A 11 6.63 -6.26 -21.13
CA ALA A 11 5.36 -5.83 -21.72
C ALA A 11 4.19 -6.66 -21.17
N LEU A 12 4.37 -7.99 -21.06
CA LEU A 12 3.35 -8.86 -20.48
C LEU A 12 3.11 -8.55 -18.99
N LEU A 13 4.17 -8.28 -18.21
CA LEU A 13 4.06 -7.81 -16.83
C LEU A 13 3.25 -6.52 -16.75
N SER A 14 3.50 -5.57 -17.65
CA SER A 14 2.78 -4.29 -17.67
C SER A 14 1.28 -4.49 -17.90
N LEU A 15 0.90 -5.41 -18.80
CA LEU A 15 -0.50 -5.80 -19.02
C LEU A 15 -1.10 -6.47 -17.78
N ALA A 16 -0.36 -7.38 -17.12
CA ALA A 16 -0.80 -8.02 -15.89
C ALA A 16 -1.01 -6.99 -14.76
N ASN A 17 -0.12 -6.00 -14.64
CA ASN A 17 -0.25 -4.92 -13.66
C ASN A 17 -1.45 -4.02 -13.95
N ALA A 18 -1.76 -3.76 -15.22
CA ALA A 18 -2.98 -3.03 -15.59
C ALA A 18 -4.25 -3.80 -15.19
N ALA A 19 -4.25 -5.12 -15.36
CA ALA A 19 -5.35 -5.96 -14.87
C ALA A 19 -5.45 -5.94 -13.33
N CYS A 20 -4.32 -6.01 -12.62
CA CYS A 20 -4.28 -5.89 -11.16
C CYS A 20 -4.82 -4.53 -10.69
N TRP A 21 -4.47 -3.44 -11.38
CA TRP A 21 -5.00 -2.11 -11.09
C TRP A 21 -6.52 -2.04 -11.26
N ALA A 22 -7.08 -2.70 -12.28
CA ALA A 22 -8.53 -2.77 -12.49
C ALA A 22 -9.27 -3.49 -11.35
N LEU A 23 -8.59 -4.32 -10.55
CA LEU A 23 -9.19 -4.97 -9.37
C LEU A 23 -9.57 -3.97 -8.28
N ASN A 24 -8.93 -2.80 -8.22
CA ASN A 24 -9.32 -1.74 -7.29
C ASN A 24 -10.76 -1.25 -7.56
N LEU A 25 -11.26 -1.35 -8.80
CA LEU A 25 -12.68 -1.04 -9.12
C LEU A 25 -13.66 -1.95 -8.37
N PHE A 26 -13.21 -3.15 -7.99
CA PHE A 26 -13.95 -4.12 -7.21
C PHE A 26 -13.56 -4.11 -5.73
N THR A 27 -12.89 -3.05 -5.25
CA THR A 27 -12.41 -2.89 -3.86
C THR A 27 -11.45 -3.99 -3.40
N LEU A 28 -10.79 -4.68 -4.35
CA LEU A 28 -9.75 -5.66 -4.05
C LEU A 28 -8.39 -4.94 -3.91
N PRO A 29 -7.42 -5.53 -3.17
CA PRO A 29 -6.09 -4.94 -2.97
C PRO A 29 -5.20 -5.05 -4.22
N GLY A 30 -5.64 -4.46 -5.34
CA GLY A 30 -5.01 -4.54 -6.65
C GLY A 30 -3.62 -3.91 -6.69
N ASN A 31 -3.41 -2.83 -5.92
CA ASN A 31 -2.10 -2.18 -5.80
C ASN A 31 -1.04 -3.09 -5.15
N TRP A 32 -1.41 -3.92 -4.15
CA TRP A 32 -0.48 -4.89 -3.58
C TRP A 32 -0.12 -6.01 -4.55
N LEU A 33 -1.09 -6.44 -5.37
CA LEU A 33 -0.85 -7.40 -6.45
C LEU A 33 0.19 -6.87 -7.44
N ILE A 34 0.14 -5.59 -7.81
CA ILE A 34 1.16 -4.93 -8.66
C ILE A 34 2.55 -4.98 -8.02
N VAL A 35 2.65 -4.73 -6.72
CA VAL A 35 3.93 -4.82 -5.99
C VAL A 35 4.46 -6.25 -6.01
N LEU A 36 3.59 -7.22 -5.74
CA LEU A 36 3.95 -8.64 -5.70
C LEU A 36 4.41 -9.16 -7.07
N THR A 37 3.65 -8.92 -8.13
CA THR A 37 4.00 -9.34 -9.51
C THR A 37 5.29 -8.68 -9.97
N THR A 38 5.50 -7.40 -9.63
CA THR A 38 6.73 -6.68 -9.99
C THR A 38 7.94 -7.14 -9.18
N ALA A 39 7.76 -7.48 -7.90
CA ALA A 39 8.79 -8.09 -7.07
C ALA A 39 9.19 -9.49 -7.57
N LEU A 40 8.20 -10.32 -7.93
CA LEU A 40 8.41 -11.63 -8.55
C LEU A 40 9.17 -11.49 -9.87
N PHE A 41 8.80 -10.51 -10.70
CA PHE A 41 9.55 -10.22 -11.93
C PHE A 41 10.98 -9.79 -11.65
N ALA A 42 11.23 -8.89 -10.70
CA ALA A 42 12.58 -8.46 -10.34
C ALA A 42 13.45 -9.61 -9.79
N TRP A 43 12.83 -10.60 -9.15
CA TRP A 43 13.51 -11.78 -8.64
C TRP A 43 13.77 -12.85 -9.71
N LEU A 44 12.77 -13.18 -10.54
CA LEU A 44 12.86 -14.23 -11.56
C LEU A 44 13.56 -13.77 -12.84
N VAL A 45 13.38 -12.50 -13.22
CA VAL A 45 13.87 -11.90 -14.46
C VAL A 45 14.96 -10.90 -14.13
N ARG A 46 16.13 -11.41 -13.75
CA ARG A 46 17.34 -10.59 -13.56
C ARG A 46 17.88 -10.13 -14.92
N SER A 47 18.16 -8.82 -15.03
CA SER A 47 18.85 -8.24 -16.18
C SER A 47 20.31 -7.99 -15.82
N ASP A 48 21.22 -8.72 -16.44
CA ASP A 48 22.68 -8.59 -16.23
C ASP A 48 23.23 -7.25 -16.76
N ALA A 49 22.45 -6.56 -17.60
CA ALA A 49 22.87 -5.34 -18.29
C ALA A 49 22.62 -4.05 -17.51
N GLY A 50 22.13 -4.09 -16.27
CA GLY A 50 21.93 -2.89 -15.42
C GLY A 50 20.70 -2.02 -15.75
N HIS A 51 19.92 -2.38 -16.77
CA HIS A 51 18.72 -1.63 -17.22
C HIS A 51 17.40 -2.33 -16.80
N GLY A 52 17.44 -3.15 -15.75
CA GLY A 52 16.31 -3.96 -15.29
C GLY A 52 15.43 -3.30 -14.22
N VAL A 53 14.27 -3.91 -13.93
CA VAL A 53 13.48 -3.55 -12.74
C VAL A 53 14.35 -3.77 -11.49
N SER A 54 14.59 -2.69 -10.76
CA SER A 54 15.41 -2.72 -9.55
C SER A 54 14.55 -2.89 -8.30
N TRP A 55 15.17 -3.30 -7.19
CA TRP A 55 14.50 -3.32 -5.89
C TRP A 55 14.05 -1.93 -5.42
N TRP A 56 14.69 -0.85 -5.91
CA TRP A 56 14.21 0.51 -5.69
C TRP A 56 12.87 0.78 -6.40
N THR A 57 12.68 0.23 -7.58
CA THR A 57 11.39 0.29 -8.30
C THR A 57 10.30 -0.42 -7.52
N VAL A 58 10.59 -1.61 -6.98
CA VAL A 58 9.65 -2.37 -6.13
C VAL A 58 9.32 -1.60 -4.85
N ALA A 59 10.31 -0.99 -4.19
CA ALA A 59 10.10 -0.18 -3.00
C ALA A 59 9.24 1.06 -3.30
N ALA A 60 9.50 1.76 -4.41
CA ALA A 60 8.68 2.89 -4.84
C ALA A 60 7.23 2.48 -5.11
N LEU A 61 7.01 1.33 -5.76
CA LEU A 61 5.67 0.77 -5.96
C LEU A 61 5.00 0.39 -4.64
N ALA A 62 5.73 -0.15 -3.67
CA ALA A 62 5.17 -0.50 -2.36
C ALA A 62 4.69 0.75 -1.60
N ILE A 63 5.46 1.84 -1.64
CA ILE A 63 5.05 3.13 -1.07
C ILE A 63 3.80 3.66 -1.79
N ALA A 64 3.81 3.63 -3.13
CA ALA A 64 2.67 4.08 -3.94
C ALA A 64 1.41 3.25 -3.66
N ALA A 65 1.55 1.94 -3.50
CA ALA A 65 0.46 1.03 -3.19
C ALA A 65 -0.15 1.34 -1.82
N ALA A 66 0.69 1.53 -0.80
CA ALA A 66 0.23 1.87 0.54
C ALA A 66 -0.48 3.24 0.58
N LEU A 67 0.03 4.24 -0.16
CA LEU A 67 -0.65 5.54 -0.31
C LEU A 67 -1.97 5.41 -1.06
N GLY A 68 -2.01 4.62 -2.15
CA GLY A 68 -3.21 4.40 -2.95
C GLY A 68 -4.32 3.74 -2.13
N GLU A 69 -4.00 2.68 -1.38
CA GLU A 69 -4.97 2.06 -0.49
C GLU A 69 -5.41 3.00 0.63
N LEU A 70 -4.49 3.77 1.24
CA LEU A 70 -4.87 4.74 2.27
C LEU A 70 -5.89 5.75 1.73
N LEU A 71 -5.68 6.25 0.52
CA LEU A 71 -6.61 7.17 -0.14
C LEU A 71 -7.96 6.50 -0.41
N GLU A 72 -7.94 5.24 -0.87
CA GLU A 72 -9.15 4.45 -1.10
C GLU A 72 -9.93 4.23 0.21
N PHE A 73 -9.26 3.85 1.30
CA PHE A 73 -9.83 3.71 2.64
C PHE A 73 -10.43 5.03 3.16
N VAL A 74 -9.71 6.14 3.03
CA VAL A 74 -10.21 7.46 3.46
C VAL A 74 -11.42 7.89 2.63
N SER A 75 -11.39 7.64 1.32
CA SER A 75 -12.51 7.95 0.43
C SER A 75 -13.74 7.09 0.70
N GLY A 76 -13.56 5.79 0.96
CA GLY A 76 -14.61 4.86 1.36
C GLY A 76 -15.20 5.21 2.73
N ALA A 77 -14.36 5.53 3.71
CA ALA A 77 -14.81 6.00 5.03
C ALA A 77 -15.63 7.29 4.94
N ARG A 78 -15.29 8.22 4.04
CA ARG A 78 -16.07 9.44 3.78
C ARG A 78 -17.41 9.15 3.11
N ALA A 79 -17.48 8.17 2.22
CA ALA A 79 -18.73 7.74 1.61
C ALA A 79 -19.70 7.14 2.65
N VAL A 80 -19.18 6.35 3.60
CA VAL A 80 -19.97 5.74 4.69
C VAL A 80 -20.34 6.76 5.79
N ALA A 81 -19.44 7.71 6.12
CA ALA A 81 -19.68 8.73 7.15
C ALA A 81 -20.88 9.64 6.84
N LYS A 82 -21.28 9.77 5.57
CA LYS A 82 -22.46 10.54 5.14
C LYS A 82 -23.78 9.91 5.63
N GLN A 83 -23.76 8.65 6.07
CA GLN A 83 -24.91 7.91 6.58
C GLN A 83 -25.01 7.83 8.12
N ARG A 84 -24.45 8.82 8.85
CA ARG A 84 -24.68 9.05 10.30
C ARG A 84 -23.69 8.32 11.23
N ALA A 85 -22.41 8.23 10.87
CA ALA A 85 -21.37 7.79 11.80
C ALA A 85 -21.17 8.83 12.91
N ALA A 86 -21.18 8.38 14.17
CA ALA A 86 -21.10 9.24 15.34
C ALA A 86 -19.82 10.09 15.29
N ARG A 87 -19.92 11.42 15.45
CA ARG A 87 -18.77 12.34 15.43
C ARG A 87 -17.61 11.90 16.33
N ARG A 88 -17.90 11.09 17.37
CA ARG A 88 -16.91 10.44 18.24
C ARG A 88 -16.06 9.39 17.53
N SER A 89 -16.63 8.51 16.71
CA SER A 89 -15.85 7.47 16.02
C SER A 89 -14.84 8.06 15.06
N VAL A 90 -15.19 9.18 14.41
CA VAL A 90 -14.26 9.92 13.54
C VAL A 90 -13.11 10.52 14.35
N VAL A 91 -13.38 11.14 15.50
CA VAL A 91 -12.34 11.74 16.36
C VAL A 91 -11.40 10.67 16.93
N LEU A 92 -11.95 9.55 17.40
CA LEU A 92 -11.17 8.43 17.91
C LEU A 92 -10.35 7.76 16.80
N ALA A 93 -10.88 7.63 15.59
CA ALA A 93 -10.14 7.15 14.42
C ALA A 93 -8.94 8.06 14.10
N MET A 94 -9.13 9.38 14.11
CA MET A 94 -8.01 10.31 13.85
C MET A 94 -6.93 10.25 14.94
N ALA A 95 -7.34 10.19 16.21
CA ALA A 95 -6.42 10.05 17.33
C ALA A 95 -5.67 8.72 17.27
N GLY A 96 -6.38 7.64 16.96
CA GLY A 96 -5.80 6.32 16.75
C GLY A 96 -4.82 6.31 15.58
N ALA A 97 -5.13 6.97 14.46
CA ALA A 97 -4.25 7.07 13.31
C ALA A 97 -2.92 7.77 13.65
N MET A 98 -2.98 8.85 14.42
CA MET A 98 -1.78 9.57 14.86
C MET A 98 -0.94 8.72 15.82
N ALA A 99 -1.57 8.14 16.85
CA ALA A 99 -0.88 7.30 17.81
C ALA A 99 -0.27 6.06 17.15
N GLY A 100 -1.05 5.37 16.32
CA GLY A 100 -0.60 4.21 15.58
C GLY A 100 0.52 4.54 14.60
N SER A 101 0.46 5.68 13.90
CA SER A 101 1.52 6.12 13.00
C SER A 101 2.84 6.38 13.74
N LEU A 102 2.78 7.07 14.88
CA LEU A 102 3.97 7.35 15.69
C LEU A 102 4.57 6.08 16.29
N CYS A 103 3.74 5.20 16.83
CA CYS A 103 4.16 3.90 17.37
C CYS A 103 4.72 2.99 16.28
N GLY A 104 4.05 2.94 15.12
CA GLY A 104 4.50 2.14 14.00
C GLY A 104 5.80 2.64 13.39
N ALA A 105 5.97 3.96 13.25
CA ALA A 105 7.22 4.57 12.78
C ALA A 105 8.39 4.27 13.73
N SER A 106 8.16 4.39 15.04
CA SER A 106 9.17 4.13 16.06
C SER A 106 9.55 2.65 16.15
N LEU A 107 8.59 1.73 16.08
CA LEU A 107 8.86 0.29 16.00
C LEU A 107 9.52 -0.11 14.67
N GLY A 108 9.09 0.52 13.57
CA GLY A 108 9.63 0.30 12.24
C GLY A 108 11.05 0.83 12.05
N SER A 109 11.53 1.69 12.95
CA SER A 109 12.89 2.27 12.87
C SER A 109 14.02 1.22 12.92
N ILE A 110 13.72 -0.02 13.32
CA ILE A 110 14.66 -1.16 13.29
C ILE A 110 15.22 -1.39 11.89
N VAL A 111 14.43 -1.15 10.84
CA VAL A 111 14.91 -1.13 9.45
C VAL A 111 14.95 0.33 8.98
N PRO A 112 16.15 0.92 8.77
CA PRO A 112 16.28 2.32 8.44
C PRO A 112 15.48 2.69 7.18
N ILE A 113 14.75 3.82 7.26
CA ILE A 113 13.96 4.44 6.18
C ILE A 113 12.73 3.61 5.77
N LEU A 114 12.93 2.38 5.28
CA LEU A 114 11.83 1.53 4.81
C LEU A 114 10.92 1.08 5.95
N GLY A 115 11.50 0.61 7.05
CA GLY A 115 10.71 0.17 8.20
C GLY A 115 9.99 1.33 8.87
N THR A 116 10.61 2.52 8.93
CA THR A 116 10.01 3.72 9.49
C THR A 116 8.81 4.20 8.68
N ILE A 117 8.91 4.19 7.34
CA ILE A 117 7.81 4.56 6.45
C ILE A 117 6.68 3.54 6.50
N LEU A 118 6.99 2.25 6.34
CA LEU A 118 5.99 1.19 6.39
C LEU A 118 5.31 1.14 7.76
N GLY A 119 6.09 1.25 8.83
CA GLY A 119 5.61 1.32 10.19
C GLY A 119 4.68 2.52 10.40
N ALA A 120 5.04 3.71 9.92
CA ALA A 120 4.19 4.89 10.04
C ALA A 120 2.84 4.72 9.32
N VAL A 121 2.86 4.13 8.12
CA VAL A 121 1.67 3.96 7.29
C VAL A 121 0.77 2.87 7.84
N PHE A 122 1.30 1.67 8.10
CA PHE A 122 0.51 0.57 8.64
C PHE A 122 0.06 0.85 10.06
N GLY A 123 0.94 1.39 10.90
CA GLY A 123 0.59 1.80 12.25
C GLY A 123 -0.54 2.83 12.23
N GLY A 124 -0.48 3.82 11.33
CA GLY A 124 -1.55 4.80 11.17
C GLY A 124 -2.87 4.18 10.70
N ALA A 125 -2.83 3.26 9.74
CA ALA A 125 -4.03 2.56 9.26
C ALA A 125 -4.68 1.70 10.36
N PHE A 126 -3.89 0.88 11.07
CA PHE A 126 -4.37 0.06 12.19
C PHE A 126 -4.90 0.90 13.34
N GLY A 127 -4.19 1.98 13.68
CA GLY A 127 -4.63 2.92 14.69
C GLY A 127 -5.95 3.59 14.33
N ALA A 128 -6.13 3.98 13.06
CA ALA A 128 -7.38 4.54 12.59
C ALA A 128 -8.55 3.56 12.70
N ALA A 129 -8.34 2.31 12.29
CA ALA A 129 -9.34 1.25 12.37
C ALA A 129 -9.73 0.95 13.82
N ALA A 130 -8.74 0.83 14.72
CA ALA A 130 -8.97 0.59 16.14
C ALA A 130 -9.75 1.76 16.79
N GLY A 131 -9.40 3.00 16.45
CA GLY A 131 -10.09 4.19 16.93
C GLY A 131 -11.54 4.30 16.44
N ALA A 132 -11.78 3.96 15.17
CA ALA A 132 -13.14 3.90 14.62
C ALA A 132 -13.99 2.86 15.36
N TYR A 133 -13.46 1.65 15.52
CA TYR A 133 -14.13 0.54 16.22
C TYR A 133 -14.47 0.89 17.68
N LEU A 134 -13.51 1.46 18.42
CA LEU A 134 -13.72 1.91 19.80
C LEU A 134 -14.82 2.97 19.89
N GLY A 135 -14.88 3.90 18.92
CA GLY A 135 -15.89 4.95 18.90
C GLY A 135 -17.27 4.52 18.41
N GLU A 136 -17.41 3.31 17.87
CA GLU A 136 -18.70 2.68 17.59
C GLU A 136 -19.27 1.93 18.80
N HIS A 137 -18.41 1.48 19.70
CA HIS A 137 -18.77 0.70 20.90
C HIS A 137 -18.81 1.51 22.21
N THR A 138 -18.74 2.84 22.15
CA THR A 138 -18.78 3.77 23.31
C THR A 138 -19.80 4.89 23.14
#